data_AF-A0A2N9GMB2-F1
#
_entry.id   AF-A0A2N9GMB2-F1
#
_cell.length_a   1.000
_cell.length_b   1.000
_cell.length_c   1.000
_cell.angle_alpha   90.00
_cell.angle_beta   90.00
_cell.angle_gamma   90.00
#
_symmetry.space_group_name_H-M   'P 1'
#
loop_
_entity.id
_entity.type
_entity.pdbx_description
1 polymer ?
#
loop_
_entity_poly.entity_id
_entity_poly.type
_entity_poly.pdbx_seq_one_letter_code
_entity_poly.pdbx_strand_id
1 'polypeptide(L)'
;MSTILKDKIIVSLEKVTTLVNDQWAFMQQMPDDTVGHDFQSWFDSHDWKLMQANAISANITIAFDGFGDFTSIMEAVKAAPNNNLARFVIYIKKATYKEYMSIPQNKWNIMMVGDSMDQTIISGSHSNTTGYGTYGSATFAVDGQQFVAVDIAFENIVGPEEGQAVTLRSDSDFSIFYQCRIQGYQDMLYQHHNRQFYRECRISGTVDFIFGDALVVFQKCEILSRQALPG
;
A
#
# COMPACT_ATOMS: atom_id res chain seq x y z
N MET A 1 37.69 13.26 26.31
CA MET A 1 36.56 13.17 25.36
C MET A 1 35.76 14.46 25.48
N SER A 2 35.78 15.31 24.45
CA SER A 2 35.18 16.66 24.45
C SER A 2 33.69 16.61 24.80
N THR A 3 33.19 17.56 25.61
CA THR A 3 31.76 17.70 25.99
C THR A 3 30.84 17.62 24.77
N ILE A 4 31.25 18.21 23.65
CA ILE A 4 30.53 18.18 22.37
C ILE A 4 30.30 16.75 21.85
N LEU A 5 31.29 15.86 22.03
CA LEU A 5 31.16 14.47 21.58
C LEU A 5 30.18 13.70 22.48
N LYS A 6 30.17 13.98 23.78
CA LYS A 6 29.20 13.38 24.71
C LYS A 6 27.77 13.83 24.39
N ASP A 7 27.55 15.11 24.14
CA ASP A 7 26.22 15.66 23.81
C ASP A 7 25.68 15.07 22.51
N LYS A 8 26.53 14.95 21.47
CA LYS A 8 26.15 14.29 20.21
C LYS A 8 25.78 12.82 20.39
N ILE A 9 26.50 12.09 21.24
CA ILE A 9 26.20 10.69 21.56
C ILE A 9 24.86 10.59 22.30
N ILE A 10 24.62 11.46 23.30
CA ILE A 10 23.36 11.48 24.06
C ILE A 10 22.17 11.73 23.13
N VAL A 11 22.22 12.79 22.32
CA VAL A 11 21.14 13.11 21.35
C VAL A 11 20.91 11.95 20.38
N SER A 12 21.96 11.25 19.96
CA SER A 12 21.83 10.10 19.06
C SER A 12 21.15 8.91 19.76
N LEU A 13 21.52 8.64 21.02
CA LEU A 13 20.90 7.57 21.82
C LEU A 13 19.44 7.87 22.16
N GLU A 14 19.10 9.14 22.43
CA GLU A 14 17.71 9.57 22.65
C GLU A 14 16.87 9.33 21.39
N LYS A 15 17.38 9.68 20.20
CA LYS A 15 16.68 9.40 18.93
C LYS A 15 16.45 7.91 18.70
N VAL A 16 17.46 7.08 18.95
CA VAL A 16 17.32 5.61 18.84
C VAL A 16 16.27 5.10 19.82
N THR A 17 16.27 5.60 21.06
CA THR A 17 15.32 5.20 22.10
C THR A 17 13.89 5.58 21.70
N THR A 18 13.67 6.80 21.22
CA THR A 18 12.36 7.24 20.72
C THR A 18 11.89 6.37 19.57
N LEU A 19 12.74 6.11 18.57
CA LEU A 19 12.38 5.28 17.42
C LEU A 19 11.95 3.87 17.84
N VAL A 20 12.71 3.24 18.74
CA VAL A 20 12.39 1.91 19.27
C VAL A 20 11.07 1.93 20.05
N ASN A 21 10.82 2.96 20.86
CA ASN A 21 9.58 3.09 21.61
C ASN A 21 8.37 3.30 20.71
N ASP A 22 8.50 4.12 19.66
CA ASP A 22 7.42 4.38 18.69
C ASP A 22 7.09 3.11 17.90
N GLN A 23 8.12 2.37 17.45
CA GLN A 23 7.95 1.07 16.80
C GLN A 23 7.29 0.05 17.73
N TRP A 24 7.73 -0.01 18.99
CA TRP A 24 7.15 -0.91 19.99
C TRP A 24 5.68 -0.57 20.27
N ALA A 25 5.36 0.71 20.44
CA ALA A 25 3.98 1.18 20.65
C ALA A 25 3.09 0.89 19.43
N PHE A 26 3.63 1.00 18.22
CA PHE A 26 2.92 0.64 17.00
C PHE A 26 2.69 -0.88 16.90
N MET A 27 3.71 -1.70 17.22
CA MET A 27 3.56 -3.16 17.29
C MET A 27 2.55 -3.59 18.35
N GLN A 28 2.45 -2.90 19.49
CA GLN A 28 1.44 -3.19 20.51
C GLN A 28 0.01 -2.86 20.05
N GLN A 29 -0.14 -2.02 19.03
CA GLN A 29 -1.43 -1.76 18.38
C GLN A 29 -1.73 -2.76 17.26
N MET A 30 -0.74 -3.57 16.85
CA MET A 30 -0.93 -4.53 15.78
C MET A 30 -1.67 -5.76 16.30
N PRO A 31 -2.64 -6.25 15.53
CA PRO A 31 -3.44 -7.38 15.95
C PRO A 31 -2.65 -8.69 16.06
N ASP A 32 -2.80 -9.38 17.18
CA ASP A 32 -2.26 -10.71 17.40
C ASP A 32 -3.27 -11.80 16.95
N ASP A 33 -2.76 -12.75 16.16
CA ASP A 33 -3.53 -13.87 15.64
C ASP A 33 -3.87 -14.94 16.69
N THR A 34 -3.28 -14.86 17.89
CA THR A 34 -3.57 -15.79 18.99
C THR A 34 -5.02 -15.71 19.45
N VAL A 35 -5.70 -14.58 19.20
CA VAL A 35 -7.12 -14.39 19.48
C VAL A 35 -7.72 -13.61 18.31
N GLY A 36 -8.34 -14.28 17.33
CA GLY A 36 -8.86 -13.65 16.09
C GLY A 36 -9.83 -12.45 16.25
N HIS A 37 -10.20 -12.10 17.48
CA HIS A 37 -10.88 -10.84 17.82
C HIS A 37 -9.98 -9.60 17.73
N ASP A 38 -8.66 -9.75 17.88
CA ASP A 38 -7.73 -8.63 17.94
C ASP A 38 -7.58 -7.95 16.57
N PHE A 39 -7.48 -8.76 15.50
CA PHE A 39 -7.52 -8.28 14.11
C PHE A 39 -8.81 -7.53 13.76
N GLN A 40 -9.94 -8.05 14.23
CA GLN A 40 -11.24 -7.41 14.04
C GLN A 40 -11.33 -6.04 14.73
N SER A 41 -10.55 -5.80 15.79
CA SER A 41 -10.58 -4.53 16.52
C SER A 41 -9.76 -3.42 15.85
N TRP A 42 -8.77 -3.80 15.02
CA TRP A 42 -7.90 -2.86 14.32
C TRP A 42 -8.52 -2.33 13.04
N PHE A 43 -9.27 -3.19 12.34
CA PHE A 43 -10.29 -2.69 11.43
C PHE A 43 -11.43 -2.11 12.26
N ASP A 44 -12.10 -1.06 11.76
CA ASP A 44 -13.44 -0.82 12.27
C ASP A 44 -14.21 -2.13 12.14
N SER A 45 -14.88 -2.57 13.20
CA SER A 45 -15.71 -3.78 13.18
C SER A 45 -16.66 -3.83 11.97
N HIS A 46 -17.01 -2.65 11.43
CA HIS A 46 -17.72 -2.47 10.18
C HIS A 46 -16.87 -2.82 8.94
N ASP A 47 -15.65 -2.28 8.82
CA ASP A 47 -14.72 -2.58 7.72
C ASP A 47 -14.38 -4.07 7.67
N TRP A 48 -14.14 -4.70 8.81
CA TRP A 48 -13.88 -6.14 8.88
C TRP A 48 -15.06 -6.97 8.38
N LYS A 49 -16.28 -6.58 8.76
CA LYS A 49 -17.50 -7.23 8.26
C LYS A 49 -17.69 -7.02 6.76
N LEU A 50 -17.34 -5.84 6.24
CA LEU A 50 -17.38 -5.56 4.80
C LEU A 50 -16.42 -6.46 4.03
N MET A 51 -15.22 -6.73 4.57
CA MET A 51 -14.24 -7.63 3.96
C MET A 51 -14.66 -9.10 3.93
N GLN A 52 -15.46 -9.54 4.90
CA GLN A 52 -15.95 -10.92 4.97
C GLN A 52 -17.28 -11.15 4.24
N ALA A 53 -17.92 -10.09 3.77
CA ALA A 53 -19.24 -10.20 3.18
C ALA A 53 -19.16 -10.87 1.80
N ASN A 54 -20.00 -11.88 1.56
CA ASN A 54 -20.17 -12.49 0.23
C ASN A 54 -20.66 -11.50 -0.84
N ALA A 55 -21.19 -10.34 -0.42
CA ALA A 55 -21.56 -9.24 -1.29
C ALA A 55 -21.06 -7.92 -0.67
N ILE A 56 -20.20 -7.23 -1.41
CA ILE A 56 -19.61 -5.96 -1.00
C ILE A 56 -20.66 -4.85 -1.18
N SER A 57 -21.02 -4.16 -0.09
CA SER A 57 -21.87 -2.97 -0.16
C SER A 57 -21.03 -1.76 -0.62
N ALA A 58 -20.83 -1.63 -1.93
CA ALA A 58 -20.01 -0.58 -2.51
C ALA A 58 -20.76 0.75 -2.68
N ASN A 59 -20.06 1.87 -2.51
CA ASN A 59 -20.57 3.20 -2.88
C ASN A 59 -20.45 3.44 -4.39
N ILE A 60 -19.37 2.92 -5.00
CA ILE A 60 -19.10 2.98 -6.43
C ILE A 60 -18.63 1.60 -6.89
N THR A 61 -19.13 1.14 -8.03
CA THR A 61 -18.64 -0.04 -8.74
C THR A 61 -17.94 0.37 -10.04
N ILE A 62 -16.74 -0.15 -10.26
CA ILE A 62 -15.98 0.01 -11.49
C ILE A 62 -16.05 -1.30 -12.27
N ALA A 63 -16.41 -1.21 -13.54
CA ALA A 63 -16.45 -2.35 -14.43
C ALA A 63 -16.08 -1.95 -15.86
N PHE A 64 -15.08 -2.62 -16.43
CA PHE A 64 -14.60 -2.33 -17.79
C PHE A 64 -15.66 -2.67 -18.87
N ASP A 65 -16.55 -3.60 -18.57
CA ASP A 65 -17.65 -4.03 -19.44
C ASP A 65 -18.83 -3.01 -19.50
N GLY A 66 -18.74 -1.91 -18.74
CA GLY A 66 -19.77 -0.87 -18.68
C GLY A 66 -20.95 -1.21 -17.76
N PHE A 67 -20.94 -2.35 -17.07
CA PHE A 67 -21.97 -2.72 -16.08
C PHE A 67 -21.60 -2.25 -14.66
N GLY A 68 -20.94 -1.10 -14.55
CA GLY A 68 -20.59 -0.40 -13.32
C GLY A 68 -20.87 1.09 -13.46
N ASP A 69 -20.66 1.85 -12.39
CA ASP A 69 -20.83 3.30 -12.39
C ASP A 69 -19.72 4.01 -13.19
N PHE A 70 -18.51 3.42 -13.22
CA PHE A 70 -17.35 3.94 -13.95
C PHE A 70 -16.59 2.81 -14.67
N THR A 71 -15.83 3.17 -15.71
CA THR A 71 -14.89 2.28 -16.40
C THR A 71 -13.42 2.56 -16.05
N SER A 72 -13.12 3.73 -15.46
CA SER A 72 -11.79 4.14 -15.00
C SER A 72 -11.79 4.30 -13.49
N ILE A 73 -10.70 3.85 -12.87
CA ILE A 73 -10.54 3.95 -11.42
C ILE A 73 -10.30 5.41 -10.99
N MET A 74 -9.53 6.18 -11.75
CA MET A 74 -9.28 7.58 -11.38
C MET A 74 -10.53 8.46 -11.46
N GLU A 75 -11.45 8.17 -12.38
CA GLU A 75 -12.74 8.90 -12.42
C GLU A 75 -13.62 8.57 -11.20
N ALA A 76 -13.66 7.32 -10.76
CA ALA A 76 -14.34 6.93 -9.53
C ALA A 76 -13.73 7.61 -8.29
N VAL A 77 -12.40 7.66 -8.20
CA VAL A 77 -11.70 8.35 -7.10
C VAL A 77 -12.01 9.85 -7.10
N LYS A 78 -12.05 10.49 -8.27
CA LYS A 78 -12.43 11.91 -8.38
C LYS A 78 -13.86 12.15 -7.88
N ALA A 79 -14.79 11.24 -8.18
CA ALA A 79 -16.18 11.32 -7.74
C ALA A 79 -16.37 11.09 -6.22
N ALA A 80 -15.44 10.39 -5.56
CA ALA A 80 -15.50 10.19 -4.12
C ALA A 80 -15.49 11.52 -3.33
N PRO A 81 -16.18 11.63 -2.20
CA PRO A 81 -16.15 12.83 -1.36
C PRO A 81 -14.75 13.12 -0.81
N ASN A 82 -14.40 14.40 -0.70
CA ASN A 82 -13.16 14.82 -0.05
C ASN A 82 -13.33 14.83 1.47
N ASN A 83 -12.28 14.52 2.20
CA ASN A 83 -12.20 14.53 3.66
C ASN A 83 -13.35 13.78 4.33
N ASN A 84 -13.84 12.73 3.69
CA ASN A 84 -14.97 11.96 4.20
C ASN A 84 -14.55 11.22 5.46
N LEU A 85 -15.31 11.38 6.54
CA LEU A 85 -15.04 10.70 7.80
C LEU A 85 -15.53 9.26 7.80
N ALA A 86 -16.52 8.94 6.95
CA ALA A 86 -17.00 7.59 6.76
C ALA A 86 -16.17 6.84 5.71
N ARG A 87 -16.12 5.51 5.84
CA ARG A 87 -15.57 4.60 4.82
C ARG A 87 -16.26 4.81 3.48
N PHE A 88 -15.49 5.04 2.41
CA PHE A 88 -16.00 5.12 1.05
C PHE A 88 -15.47 3.95 0.23
N VAL A 89 -16.36 3.00 -0.09
CA VAL A 89 -16.02 1.72 -0.72
C VAL A 89 -16.15 1.83 -2.24
N ILE A 90 -15.05 1.58 -2.93
CA ILE A 90 -14.95 1.45 -4.38
C ILE A 90 -14.69 -0.01 -4.69
N TYR A 91 -15.66 -0.68 -5.31
CA TYR A 91 -15.51 -2.06 -5.77
C TYR A 91 -15.03 -2.08 -7.22
N ILE A 92 -14.01 -2.88 -7.49
CA ILE A 92 -13.28 -2.92 -8.76
C ILE A 92 -13.36 -4.34 -9.32
N LYS A 93 -14.23 -4.54 -10.31
CA LYS A 93 -14.40 -5.87 -10.93
C LYS A 93 -13.11 -6.33 -11.60
N LYS A 94 -13.01 -7.64 -11.81
CA LYS A 94 -11.89 -8.29 -12.49
C LYS A 94 -11.61 -7.67 -13.86
N ALA A 95 -10.41 -7.16 -14.01
CA ALA A 95 -9.79 -6.74 -15.26
C ALA A 95 -8.33 -6.36 -15.00
N THR A 96 -7.60 -6.09 -16.08
CA THR A 96 -6.32 -5.38 -16.01
C THR A 96 -6.54 -3.92 -16.36
N TYR A 97 -6.38 -3.04 -15.38
CA TYR A 97 -6.48 -1.59 -15.48
C TYR A 97 -5.10 -1.00 -15.71
N LYS A 98 -4.85 -0.54 -16.94
CA LYS A 98 -3.57 0.11 -17.32
C LYS A 98 -3.67 1.62 -17.05
N GLU A 99 -3.62 1.99 -15.77
CA GLU A 99 -3.79 3.36 -15.30
C GLU A 99 -2.69 3.71 -14.28
N TYR A 100 -2.17 4.94 -14.37
CA TYR A 100 -1.31 5.52 -13.33
C TYR A 100 -2.19 6.30 -12.37
N MET A 101 -2.11 5.97 -11.09
CA MET A 101 -3.07 6.45 -10.10
C MET A 101 -2.40 7.15 -8.95
N SER A 102 -3.02 8.24 -8.49
CA SER A 102 -2.64 8.93 -7.28
C SER A 102 -3.90 9.26 -6.50
N ILE A 103 -4.06 8.65 -5.32
CA ILE A 103 -5.12 8.98 -4.36
C ILE A 103 -4.64 10.19 -3.56
N PRO A 104 -5.16 11.40 -3.83
CA PRO A 104 -4.60 12.61 -3.24
C PRO A 104 -4.90 12.71 -1.74
N GLN A 105 -4.12 13.54 -1.05
CA GLN A 105 -4.15 13.71 0.40
C GLN A 105 -5.54 14.06 0.98
N ASN A 106 -6.42 14.70 0.20
CA ASN A 106 -7.77 15.07 0.61
C ASN A 106 -8.82 13.96 0.40
N LYS A 107 -8.43 12.76 -0.05
CA LYS A 107 -9.32 11.62 -0.26
C LYS A 107 -9.16 10.62 0.89
N TRP A 108 -9.81 10.90 2.00
CA TRP A 108 -9.70 10.11 3.24
C TRP A 108 -10.62 8.89 3.21
N ASN A 109 -10.24 7.84 3.95
CA ASN A 109 -11.07 6.67 4.22
C ASN A 109 -11.58 5.93 2.96
N ILE A 110 -10.85 6.02 1.83
CA ILE A 110 -11.15 5.22 0.65
C ILE A 110 -10.79 3.75 0.93
N MET A 111 -11.69 2.85 0.59
CA MET A 111 -11.42 1.42 0.53
C MET A 111 -11.66 0.92 -0.89
N MET A 112 -10.63 0.34 -1.49
CA MET A 112 -10.71 -0.32 -2.78
C MET A 112 -10.76 -1.83 -2.58
N VAL A 113 -11.74 -2.48 -3.20
CA VAL A 113 -11.92 -3.93 -3.12
C VAL A 113 -11.96 -4.52 -4.51
N GLY A 114 -11.09 -5.49 -4.80
CA GLY A 114 -11.10 -6.22 -6.06
C GLY A 114 -11.90 -7.53 -5.99
N ASP A 115 -11.96 -8.26 -7.10
CA ASP A 115 -12.54 -9.61 -7.14
C ASP A 115 -11.60 -10.67 -6.54
N SER A 116 -10.29 -10.45 -6.65
CA SER A 116 -9.20 -11.20 -5.99
C SER A 116 -7.86 -10.62 -6.44
N MET A 117 -6.81 -10.87 -5.65
CA MET A 117 -5.43 -10.49 -6.00
C MET A 117 -4.91 -11.08 -7.33
N ASP A 118 -5.62 -12.03 -7.94
CA ASP A 118 -5.25 -12.65 -9.22
C ASP A 118 -6.15 -12.22 -10.38
N GLN A 119 -7.19 -11.41 -10.13
CA GLN A 119 -8.20 -11.05 -11.13
C GLN A 119 -8.39 -9.54 -11.32
N THR A 120 -8.20 -8.73 -10.28
CA THR A 120 -8.24 -7.27 -10.38
C THR A 120 -6.81 -6.74 -10.32
N ILE A 121 -6.29 -6.26 -11.45
CA ILE A 121 -4.88 -5.90 -11.61
C ILE A 121 -4.77 -4.43 -12.03
N ILE A 122 -4.02 -3.64 -11.28
CA ILE A 122 -3.60 -2.28 -11.65
C ILE A 122 -2.16 -2.36 -12.14
N SER A 123 -1.94 -1.95 -13.38
CA SER A 123 -0.72 -2.23 -14.13
C SER A 123 -0.12 -0.97 -14.74
N GLY A 124 1.17 -0.75 -14.52
CA GLY A 124 1.93 0.36 -15.08
C GLY A 124 3.30 -0.10 -15.58
N SER A 125 4.03 0.83 -16.19
CA SER A 125 5.31 0.57 -16.84
C SER A 125 6.25 1.79 -16.81
N HIS A 126 6.12 2.67 -15.82
CA HIS A 126 7.06 3.78 -15.62
C HIS A 126 8.30 3.31 -14.87
N SER A 127 9.45 3.92 -15.17
CA SER A 127 10.77 3.55 -14.68
C SER A 127 11.74 4.73 -14.86
N ASN A 128 12.95 4.60 -14.32
CA ASN A 128 14.02 5.57 -14.53
C ASN A 128 14.35 5.74 -16.02
N THR A 129 14.53 4.62 -16.72
CA THR A 129 14.84 4.57 -18.17
C THR A 129 13.71 5.12 -19.05
N THR A 130 12.45 5.05 -18.61
CA THR A 130 11.31 5.67 -19.31
C THR A 130 11.12 7.16 -18.97
N GLY A 131 12.02 7.74 -18.18
CA GLY A 131 12.05 9.19 -17.88
C GLY A 131 11.43 9.58 -16.54
N TYR A 132 11.11 8.61 -15.67
CA TYR A 132 10.50 8.85 -14.36
C TYR A 132 11.47 8.52 -13.24
N GLY A 133 11.84 9.51 -12.43
CA GLY A 133 12.57 9.21 -11.18
C GLY A 133 11.77 8.31 -10.24
N THR A 134 12.42 7.65 -9.29
CA THR A 134 11.82 6.64 -8.39
C THR A 134 10.47 7.07 -7.81
N TYR A 135 10.36 8.28 -7.25
CA TYR A 135 9.09 8.75 -6.70
C TYR A 135 7.96 8.86 -7.74
N GLY A 136 8.29 9.32 -8.95
CA GLY A 136 7.34 9.55 -10.04
C GLY A 136 7.02 8.32 -10.88
N SER A 137 7.74 7.21 -10.70
CA SER A 137 7.51 5.97 -11.44
C SER A 137 6.39 5.10 -10.86
N ALA A 138 5.81 5.49 -9.73
CA ALA A 138 4.74 4.76 -9.06
C ALA A 138 3.54 4.50 -9.98
N THR A 139 3.19 3.23 -10.16
CA THR A 139 1.95 2.82 -10.83
C THR A 139 0.73 3.22 -10.00
N PHE A 140 0.79 2.95 -8.70
CA PHE A 140 -0.21 3.36 -7.72
C PHE A 140 0.44 4.16 -6.59
N ALA A 141 -0.07 5.37 -6.37
CA ALA A 141 0.32 6.22 -5.25
C ALA A 141 -0.89 6.51 -4.36
N VAL A 142 -0.68 6.50 -3.04
CA VAL A 142 -1.71 6.88 -2.07
C VAL A 142 -1.16 7.84 -1.02
N ASP A 143 -1.76 9.02 -0.96
CA ASP A 143 -1.42 10.09 -0.02
C ASP A 143 -2.57 10.35 0.99
N GLY A 144 -3.81 9.94 0.67
CA GLY A 144 -4.98 10.11 1.54
C GLY A 144 -4.99 9.12 2.71
N GLN A 145 -5.23 9.62 3.93
CA GLN A 145 -5.16 8.81 5.16
C GLN A 145 -6.21 7.70 5.24
N GLN A 146 -5.88 6.67 6.04
CA GLN A 146 -6.73 5.50 6.34
C GLN A 146 -7.20 4.75 5.09
N PHE A 147 -6.37 4.75 4.05
CA PHE A 147 -6.63 4.00 2.83
C PHE A 147 -6.60 2.49 3.08
N VAL A 148 -7.49 1.76 2.42
CA VAL A 148 -7.56 0.31 2.48
C VAL A 148 -7.60 -0.26 1.07
N ALA A 149 -6.75 -1.24 0.77
CA ALA A 149 -6.86 -2.08 -0.43
C ALA A 149 -7.07 -3.53 -0.03
N VAL A 150 -8.03 -4.18 -0.68
CA VAL A 150 -8.36 -5.60 -0.47
C VAL A 150 -8.47 -6.30 -1.82
N ASP A 151 -7.88 -7.48 -1.94
CA ASP A 151 -8.08 -8.37 -3.10
C ASP A 151 -7.69 -7.73 -4.45
N ILE A 152 -6.59 -6.98 -4.46
CA ILE A 152 -6.09 -6.26 -5.64
C ILE A 152 -4.62 -6.62 -5.90
N ALA A 153 -4.27 -6.76 -7.17
CA ALA A 153 -2.89 -6.76 -7.62
C ALA A 153 -2.44 -5.39 -8.09
N PHE A 154 -1.23 -5.01 -7.67
CA PHE A 154 -0.48 -3.88 -8.20
C PHE A 154 0.77 -4.42 -8.89
N GLU A 155 1.03 -3.95 -10.09
CA GLU A 155 2.23 -4.34 -10.83
C GLU A 155 2.86 -3.19 -11.61
N ASN A 156 4.19 -3.23 -11.67
CA ASN A 156 4.97 -2.52 -12.67
C ASN A 156 5.68 -3.57 -13.55
N ILE A 157 5.35 -3.60 -14.84
CA ILE A 157 5.70 -4.70 -15.74
C ILE A 157 7.09 -4.56 -16.39
N VAL A 158 7.80 -3.46 -16.12
CA VAL A 158 9.15 -3.25 -16.64
C VAL A 158 10.12 -4.28 -16.07
N GLY A 159 11.10 -4.70 -16.87
CA GLY A 159 12.10 -5.68 -16.48
C GLY A 159 13.19 -5.08 -15.58
N PRO A 160 14.09 -5.92 -15.02
CA PRO A 160 15.14 -5.47 -14.13
C PRO A 160 16.20 -4.58 -14.82
N GLU A 161 16.26 -4.58 -16.15
CA GLU A 161 17.08 -3.70 -16.97
C GLU A 161 16.66 -2.22 -16.94
N GLU A 162 15.43 -1.93 -16.51
CA GLU A 162 14.84 -0.59 -16.53
C GLU A 162 15.16 0.23 -15.25
N GLY A 163 15.95 -0.34 -14.34
CA GLY A 163 16.34 0.29 -13.07
C GLY A 163 15.14 0.49 -12.13
N GLN A 164 15.10 1.62 -11.43
CA GLN A 164 14.07 1.91 -10.43
C GLN A 164 12.67 2.04 -11.07
N ALA A 165 11.71 1.27 -10.56
CA ALA A 165 10.34 1.24 -11.09
C ALA A 165 9.32 0.92 -9.99
N VAL A 166 8.75 1.97 -9.40
CA VAL A 166 7.81 1.81 -8.29
C VAL A 166 6.48 1.24 -8.79
N THR A 167 6.00 0.21 -8.12
CA THR A 167 4.66 -0.34 -8.32
C THR A 167 3.66 0.35 -7.40
N LEU A 168 3.98 0.41 -6.11
CA LEU A 168 3.10 0.96 -5.10
C LEU A 168 3.89 1.91 -4.20
N ARG A 169 3.45 3.17 -4.13
CA ARG A 169 3.92 4.17 -3.17
C ARG A 169 2.82 4.49 -2.17
N SER A 170 3.14 4.47 -0.89
CA SER A 170 2.22 4.90 0.16
C SER A 170 2.85 5.96 1.05
N ASP A 171 2.16 7.10 1.14
CA ASP A 171 2.29 8.15 2.15
C ASP A 171 1.05 8.19 3.07
N SER A 172 0.11 7.26 2.91
CA SER A 172 -1.12 7.21 3.71
C SER A 172 -0.84 6.70 5.11
N ASP A 173 -1.10 7.55 6.09
CA ASP A 173 -1.10 7.17 7.49
C ASP A 173 -2.25 6.21 7.82
N PHE A 174 -1.94 5.17 8.59
CA PHE A 174 -2.81 4.02 8.86
C PHE A 174 -3.35 3.35 7.59
N SER A 175 -2.52 3.23 6.54
CA SER A 175 -2.91 2.45 5.36
C SER A 175 -2.87 0.95 5.60
N ILE A 176 -3.79 0.24 4.95
CA ILE A 176 -3.93 -1.21 5.07
C ILE A 176 -3.98 -1.86 3.69
N PHE A 177 -3.21 -2.92 3.51
CA PHE A 177 -3.25 -3.76 2.32
C PHE A 177 -3.50 -5.20 2.78
N TYR A 178 -4.65 -5.76 2.41
CA TYR A 178 -5.08 -7.09 2.84
C TYR A 178 -5.32 -7.98 1.63
N GLN A 179 -4.69 -9.16 1.59
CA GLN A 179 -4.79 -10.06 0.43
C GLN A 179 -4.46 -9.33 -0.89
N CYS A 180 -3.37 -8.56 -0.90
CA CYS A 180 -2.90 -7.87 -2.10
C CYS A 180 -1.68 -8.56 -2.71
N ARG A 181 -1.56 -8.51 -4.03
CA ARG A 181 -0.33 -8.92 -4.72
C ARG A 181 0.40 -7.69 -5.21
N ILE A 182 1.68 -7.56 -4.91
CA ILE A 182 2.49 -6.39 -5.25
C ILE A 182 3.75 -6.92 -5.93
N GLN A 183 3.95 -6.59 -7.21
CA GLN A 183 5.01 -7.19 -8.01
C GLN A 183 5.71 -6.20 -8.94
N GLY A 184 7.02 -6.41 -9.10
CA GLY A 184 7.88 -5.67 -10.02
C GLY A 184 9.32 -6.16 -9.86
N TYR A 185 10.29 -5.28 -10.10
CA TYR A 185 11.72 -5.61 -10.00
C TYR A 185 12.40 -4.71 -8.97
N GLN A 186 13.12 -3.68 -9.41
CA GLN A 186 13.87 -2.80 -8.52
C GLN A 186 13.01 -1.64 -7.98
N ASP A 187 13.19 -1.28 -6.71
CA ASP A 187 12.51 -0.16 -6.02
C ASP A 187 10.98 -0.25 -6.15
N MET A 188 10.43 -1.43 -5.88
CA MET A 188 9.05 -1.74 -6.26
C MET A 188 7.99 -1.26 -5.27
N LEU A 189 8.14 -1.56 -3.98
CA LEU A 189 7.20 -1.17 -2.94
C LEU A 189 7.81 -0.07 -2.06
N TYR A 190 7.34 1.16 -2.29
CA TYR A 190 7.85 2.37 -1.66
C TYR A 190 6.96 2.78 -0.47
N GLN A 191 7.30 2.31 0.73
CA GLN A 191 6.64 2.75 1.96
C GLN A 191 7.25 4.09 2.42
N HIS A 192 6.89 5.16 1.71
CA HIS A 192 7.57 6.45 1.80
C HIS A 192 7.55 7.02 3.23
N HIS A 193 6.37 7.15 3.85
CA HIS A 193 6.23 7.63 5.23
C HIS A 193 5.01 7.02 5.96
N ASN A 194 4.87 7.38 7.25
CA ASN A 194 3.72 7.12 8.11
C ASN A 194 3.53 5.63 8.48
N ARG A 195 2.40 5.33 9.13
CA ARG A 195 2.08 4.00 9.64
C ARG A 195 1.37 3.17 8.58
N GLN A 196 1.86 1.97 8.31
CA GLN A 196 1.32 1.12 7.25
C GLN A 196 1.27 -0.34 7.70
N PHE A 197 0.29 -1.09 7.20
CA PHE A 197 0.12 -2.49 7.52
C PHE A 197 -0.21 -3.32 6.28
N TYR A 198 0.52 -4.42 6.10
CA TYR A 198 0.34 -5.35 5.01
C TYR A 198 0.09 -6.73 5.61
N ARG A 199 -1.00 -7.38 5.21
CA ARG A 199 -1.34 -8.71 5.71
C ARG A 199 -1.81 -9.65 4.62
N GLU A 200 -1.32 -10.89 4.68
CA GLU A 200 -1.68 -11.94 3.72
C GLU A 200 -1.40 -11.51 2.26
N CYS A 201 -0.40 -10.64 2.10
CA CYS A 201 0.02 -10.12 0.80
C CYS A 201 1.11 -10.99 0.17
N ARG A 202 1.16 -11.01 -1.16
CA ARG A 202 2.28 -11.57 -1.94
C ARG A 202 3.12 -10.43 -2.50
N ILE A 203 4.39 -10.34 -2.09
CA ILE A 203 5.30 -9.25 -2.47
C ILE A 203 6.50 -9.86 -3.17
N SER A 204 6.77 -9.45 -4.42
CA SER A 204 7.89 -10.02 -5.19
C SER A 204 8.69 -8.98 -5.97
N GLY A 205 10.02 -9.02 -5.86
CA GLY A 205 10.93 -8.12 -6.55
C GLY A 205 12.39 -8.56 -6.49
N THR A 206 13.31 -7.68 -6.92
CA THR A 206 14.75 -8.00 -7.00
C THR A 206 15.60 -7.17 -6.04
N VAL A 207 15.97 -5.96 -6.42
CA VAL A 207 16.84 -5.05 -5.65
C VAL A 207 15.97 -4.03 -4.93
N ASP A 208 16.19 -3.85 -3.63
CA ASP A 208 15.51 -2.84 -2.80
C ASP A 208 13.98 -2.80 -2.99
N PHE A 209 13.36 -3.96 -3.23
CA PHE A 209 11.96 -4.05 -3.66
C PHE A 209 10.94 -3.74 -2.56
N ILE A 210 11.40 -3.53 -1.33
CA ILE A 210 10.68 -2.99 -0.18
C ILE A 210 11.60 -1.92 0.42
N PHE A 211 11.21 -0.64 0.36
CA PHE A 211 12.07 0.47 0.78
C PHE A 211 11.26 1.69 1.20
N GLY A 212 11.87 2.58 2.00
CA GLY A 212 11.28 3.83 2.48
C GLY A 212 11.55 4.08 3.97
N ASP A 213 10.78 5.00 4.57
CA ASP A 213 10.94 5.47 5.97
C ASP A 213 9.66 5.31 6.80
N ALA A 214 8.71 4.48 6.34
CA ALA A 214 7.48 4.19 7.06
C ALA A 214 7.70 3.34 8.32
N LEU A 215 6.80 3.50 9.30
CA LEU A 215 6.57 2.52 10.35
C LEU A 215 5.64 1.43 9.78
N VAL A 216 6.20 0.31 9.36
CA VAL A 216 5.46 -0.72 8.61
C VAL A 216 5.57 -2.10 9.25
N VAL A 217 4.47 -2.84 9.23
CA VAL A 217 4.42 -4.26 9.61
C VAL A 217 3.90 -5.09 8.44
N PHE A 218 4.58 -6.21 8.18
CA PHE A 218 4.16 -7.25 7.25
C PHE A 218 3.81 -8.50 8.07
N GLN A 219 2.56 -8.92 8.03
CA GLN A 219 2.08 -10.09 8.80
C GLN A 219 1.53 -11.14 7.84
N LYS A 220 1.99 -12.39 7.98
CA LYS A 220 1.54 -13.51 7.11
C LYS A 220 1.73 -13.22 5.60
N CYS A 221 2.69 -12.38 5.23
CA CYS A 221 2.98 -12.10 3.84
C CYS A 221 3.97 -13.12 3.26
N GLU A 222 3.80 -13.43 1.98
CA GLU A 222 4.81 -14.14 1.18
C GLU A 222 5.74 -13.08 0.55
N ILE A 223 6.99 -13.02 1.00
CA ILE A 223 8.00 -12.09 0.47
C ILE A 223 9.01 -12.89 -0.36
N LEU A 224 8.98 -12.69 -1.68
CA LEU A 224 9.64 -13.56 -2.65
C LEU A 224 10.69 -12.77 -3.46
N SER A 225 11.96 -13.13 -3.31
CA SER A 225 13.01 -12.63 -4.20
C SER A 225 12.88 -13.26 -5.59
N ARG A 226 12.98 -12.45 -6.63
CA ARG A 226 12.98 -12.85 -8.04
C ARG A 226 14.41 -12.93 -8.57
N GLN A 227 14.59 -13.59 -9.71
CA GLN A 227 15.87 -13.58 -10.41
C GLN A 227 16.22 -12.15 -10.85
N ALA A 228 17.34 -11.63 -10.34
CA ALA A 228 17.91 -10.35 -10.73
C ALA A 228 18.80 -10.47 -11.98
N LEU A 229 19.29 -9.33 -12.48
CA LEU A 229 20.33 -9.31 -13.52
C LEU A 229 21.60 -10.01 -13.00
N PRO A 230 22.37 -10.68 -13.88
CA PRO A 230 23.70 -11.16 -13.54
C PRO A 230 24.59 -10.00 -13.08
N GLY A 231 25.34 -10.20 -11.99
CA GLY A 231 26.33 -9.26 -11.47
C GLY A 231 27.67 -9.31 -12.18
#